data_AF-A0A3A4VAM0-F1
#
_entry.id   AF-A0A3A4VAM0-F1
#
_cell.length_a   1.000
_cell.length_b   1.000
_cell.length_c   1.000
_cell.angle_alpha   90.00
_cell.angle_beta   90.00
_cell.angle_gamma   90.00
#
_symmetry.space_group_name_H-M   'P 1'
#
loop_
_entity.id
_entity.type
_entity.pdbx_description
1 polymer ?
#
loop_
_entity_poly.entity_id
_entity_poly.type
_entity_poly.pdbx_seq_one_letter_code
_entity_poly.pdbx_strand_id
1 'polypeptide(L)'
;MSKRAVLFLALLALVFIVFMFVSPKLLSAPSEVATEPQDFGTYPYECDEHVTFTMTPANDLNTILIQPTILGAYPPRSVLLRNDTVAGTRYEGNGVIFTARGETVTLGEGDSAINCSPVPNPEEAPFNFGD
;
A
#
# COMPACT_ATOMS: atom_id res chain seq x y z
N MET A 1 -53.17 -11.42 -46.17
CA MET A 1 -51.76 -11.18 -45.78
C MET A 1 -50.86 -11.42 -46.99
N SER A 2 -49.95 -10.48 -47.30
CA SER A 2 -49.05 -10.59 -48.45
C SER A 2 -48.01 -11.69 -48.21
N LYS A 3 -47.71 -12.52 -49.22
CA LYS A 3 -46.69 -13.59 -49.15
C LYS A 3 -45.33 -13.08 -48.67
N ARG A 4 -45.03 -11.80 -48.93
CA ARG A 4 -43.81 -11.11 -48.47
C ARG A 4 -43.80 -10.87 -46.95
N ALA A 5 -44.95 -10.57 -46.34
CA ALA A 5 -45.05 -10.33 -44.90
C ALA A 5 -44.83 -11.60 -44.08
N VAL A 6 -45.28 -12.75 -44.58
CA VAL A 6 -45.09 -14.06 -43.93
C VAL A 6 -43.60 -14.48 -43.96
N LEU A 7 -42.92 -14.20 -45.07
CA LEU A 7 -41.50 -14.51 -45.24
C LEU A 7 -40.59 -13.65 -44.34
N PHE A 8 -40.93 -12.37 -44.16
CA PHE A 8 -40.23 -11.48 -43.23
C PHE A 8 -40.41 -11.88 -41.77
N LEU A 9 -41.63 -12.25 -41.36
CA LEU A 9 -41.91 -12.72 -40.00
C LEU A 9 -41.18 -14.03 -39.68
N ALA A 10 -41.12 -14.96 -40.65
CA ALA A 10 -40.38 -16.21 -40.48
C ALA A 10 -38.86 -15.97 -40.36
N LEU A 11 -38.30 -15.03 -41.13
CA LEU A 11 -36.87 -14.70 -41.07
C LEU A 11 -36.50 -14.03 -39.73
N LEU A 12 -37.35 -13.13 -39.24
CA LEU A 12 -37.17 -12.46 -37.94
C LEU A 12 -37.23 -13.44 -36.77
N ALA A 13 -38.16 -14.40 -36.81
CA ALA A 13 -38.24 -15.45 -35.81
C ALA A 13 -36.99 -16.35 -35.82
N LEU A 14 -36.45 -16.66 -37.00
CA LEU A 14 -35.22 -17.46 -37.13
C LEU A 14 -34.00 -16.73 -36.54
N VAL A 15 -33.85 -15.43 -36.79
CA VAL A 15 -32.75 -14.61 -36.23
C VAL A 15 -32.83 -14.56 -34.71
N PHE A 16 -34.03 -14.41 -34.15
CA PHE A 16 -34.23 -14.38 -32.69
C PHE A 16 -33.90 -15.72 -32.02
N ILE A 17 -34.25 -16.84 -32.65
CA ILE A 17 -33.91 -18.17 -32.15
C ILE A 17 -32.40 -18.38 -32.19
N VAL A 18 -31.72 -18.03 -33.29
CA VAL A 18 -30.25 -18.11 -33.36
C VAL A 18 -29.59 -17.25 -32.27
N PHE A 19 -30.09 -16.03 -32.02
CA PHE A 19 -29.55 -15.16 -30.98
C PHE A 19 -29.72 -15.71 -29.56
N MET A 20 -30.80 -16.46 -29.29
CA MET A 20 -31.01 -17.11 -27.98
C MET A 20 -30.17 -18.39 -27.79
N PHE A 21 -29.74 -19.06 -28.85
CA PHE A 21 -28.88 -20.25 -28.78
C PHE A 21 -27.37 -19.95 -28.87
N VAL A 22 -26.98 -18.71 -29.22
CA VAL A 22 -25.59 -18.22 -29.08
C VAL A 22 -25.35 -17.79 -27.62
N SER A 23 -25.29 -18.81 -26.76
CA SER A 23 -24.68 -18.88 -25.42
C SER A 23 -24.26 -17.58 -24.72
N PRO A 24 -24.82 -17.26 -23.54
CA PRO A 24 -24.16 -16.42 -22.54
C PRO A 24 -23.20 -17.32 -21.74
N LYS A 25 -22.19 -17.86 -22.41
CA LYS A 25 -21.07 -18.51 -21.74
C LYS A 25 -19.82 -17.88 -22.30
N LEU A 26 -19.29 -16.90 -21.58
CA LEU A 26 -17.91 -16.42 -21.58
C LEU A 26 -17.91 -14.95 -21.11
N LEU A 27 -18.26 -14.73 -19.85
CA LEU A 27 -17.67 -13.63 -19.10
C LEU A 27 -17.50 -14.07 -17.64
N SER A 28 -17.03 -15.30 -17.45
CA SER A 28 -16.27 -15.62 -16.25
C SER A 28 -14.93 -14.90 -16.44
N ALA A 29 -14.89 -13.63 -16.05
CA ALA A 29 -13.61 -13.01 -15.73
C ALA A 29 -12.87 -13.98 -14.80
N PRO A 30 -11.58 -14.25 -15.02
CA PRO A 30 -10.79 -14.86 -13.96
C PRO A 30 -11.06 -14.04 -12.71
N SER A 31 -11.48 -14.69 -11.61
CA SER A 31 -11.17 -14.15 -10.29
C SER A 31 -9.65 -14.13 -10.24
N GLU A 32 -9.07 -13.07 -10.79
CA GLU A 32 -7.79 -12.58 -10.36
C GLU A 32 -7.99 -12.46 -8.85
N VAL A 33 -7.37 -13.37 -8.12
CA VAL A 33 -7.16 -13.18 -6.69
C VAL A 33 -6.46 -11.83 -6.65
N ALA A 34 -7.23 -10.79 -6.35
CA ALA A 34 -6.68 -9.53 -5.94
C ALA A 34 -5.90 -9.90 -4.69
N THR A 35 -4.62 -10.21 -4.87
CA THR A 35 -3.65 -10.18 -3.79
C THR A 35 -3.88 -8.82 -3.19
N GLU A 36 -4.51 -8.78 -2.01
CA GLU A 36 -4.63 -7.54 -1.28
C GLU A 36 -3.21 -6.95 -1.25
N PRO A 37 -3.04 -5.67 -1.63
CA PRO A 37 -1.72 -5.06 -1.57
C PRO A 37 -1.15 -5.38 -0.21
N GLN A 38 0.01 -6.04 -0.21
CA GLN A 38 0.67 -6.51 1.00
C GLN A 38 1.04 -5.26 1.80
N ASP A 39 0.14 -4.84 2.67
CA ASP A 39 0.33 -3.70 3.56
C ASP A 39 1.30 -4.17 4.64
N PHE A 40 2.43 -3.49 4.73
CA PHE A 40 3.38 -3.77 5.80
C PHE A 40 2.87 -3.28 7.15
N GLY A 41 1.76 -2.54 7.22
CA GLY A 41 1.19 -2.06 8.46
C GLY A 41 1.80 -0.74 8.92
N THR A 42 1.39 -0.30 10.10
CA THR A 42 1.81 0.97 10.69
C THR A 42 2.39 0.73 12.07
N TYR A 43 3.66 1.10 12.23
CA TYR A 43 4.47 0.77 13.39
C TYR A 43 4.67 1.99 14.29
N PRO A 44 4.24 1.94 15.56
CA PRO A 44 4.51 2.98 16.53
C PRO A 44 5.97 2.95 17.02
N TYR A 45 6.56 4.13 17.18
CA TYR A 45 7.90 4.33 17.74
C TYR A 45 7.86 5.34 18.88
N GLU A 46 8.67 5.10 19.90
CA GLU A 46 9.00 6.03 20.97
C GLU A 46 10.51 6.27 20.96
N CYS A 47 10.90 7.53 21.01
CA CYS A 47 12.28 7.95 21.06
C CYS A 47 12.66 8.50 22.42
N ASP A 48 13.95 8.76 22.58
CA ASP A 48 14.47 9.65 23.61
C ASP A 48 13.65 10.97 23.65
N GLU A 49 13.63 11.62 24.82
CA GLU A 49 12.89 12.87 25.05
C GLU A 49 11.36 12.77 24.87
N HIS A 50 10.80 11.55 24.90
CA HIS A 50 9.36 11.28 24.75
C HIS A 50 8.77 11.69 23.39
N VAL A 51 9.60 11.78 22.36
CA VAL A 51 9.12 11.94 20.98
C VAL A 51 8.43 10.65 20.56
N THR A 52 7.24 10.74 19.98
CA THR A 52 6.49 9.57 19.51
C THR A 52 5.90 9.81 18.14
N PHE A 53 5.97 8.80 17.28
CA PHE A 53 5.48 8.86 15.92
C PHE A 53 5.06 7.47 15.44
N THR A 54 4.38 7.39 14.31
CA THR A 54 4.15 6.13 13.60
C THR A 54 4.85 6.14 12.25
N MET A 55 5.32 4.99 11.82
CA MET A 55 5.96 4.77 10.53
C MET A 55 5.14 3.75 9.73
N THR A 56 4.81 4.08 8.49
CA THR A 56 4.11 3.19 7.55
C THR A 56 4.99 3.00 6.32
N PRO A 57 5.50 1.80 6.04
CA PRO A 57 6.29 1.55 4.84
C PRO A 57 5.40 1.47 3.59
N ALA A 58 5.91 1.94 2.45
CA ALA A 58 5.29 1.60 1.17
C ALA A 58 5.57 0.15 0.79
N ASN A 59 4.70 -0.44 -0.04
CA ASN A 59 4.79 -1.85 -0.45
C ASN A 59 6.08 -2.21 -1.22
N ASP A 60 6.72 -1.21 -1.83
CA ASP A 60 8.01 -1.36 -2.52
C ASP A 60 9.22 -1.05 -1.62
N LEU A 61 8.97 -0.67 -0.37
CA LEU A 61 9.95 -0.23 0.63
C LEU A 61 10.81 0.97 0.19
N ASN A 62 10.47 1.65 -0.90
CA ASN A 62 11.22 2.79 -1.40
C ASN A 62 10.87 4.08 -0.66
N THR A 63 9.74 4.10 0.06
CA THR A 63 9.33 5.24 0.86
C THR A 63 8.75 4.79 2.18
N ILE A 64 8.81 5.68 3.18
CA ILE A 64 8.06 5.54 4.43
C ILE A 64 7.29 6.83 4.68
N LEU A 65 6.10 6.70 5.27
CA LEU A 65 5.38 7.82 5.86
C LEU A 65 5.66 7.83 7.36
N ILE A 66 6.19 8.93 7.87
CA ILE A 66 6.23 9.19 9.31
C ILE A 66 5.17 10.23 9.66
N GLN A 67 4.54 10.08 10.82
CA GLN A 67 3.60 11.06 11.37
C GLN A 67 3.68 11.12 12.89
N PRO A 68 3.58 12.31 13.50
CA PRO A 68 3.57 12.42 14.94
C PRO A 68 2.28 11.83 15.49
N THR A 69 2.34 11.21 16.67
CA THR A 69 1.14 10.70 17.34
C THR A 69 0.22 11.84 17.80
N ILE A 70 0.81 13.00 18.09
CA ILE A 70 0.13 14.23 18.48
C ILE A 70 0.23 15.24 17.33
N LEU A 71 -0.91 15.76 16.87
CA LEU A 71 -0.94 16.74 15.79
C LEU A 71 -0.11 17.98 16.13
N GLY A 72 0.80 18.35 15.22
CA GLY A 72 1.69 19.51 15.39
C GLY A 72 2.94 19.24 16.23
N ALA A 73 3.12 18.04 16.78
CA ALA A 73 4.35 17.64 17.43
C ALA A 73 5.44 17.25 16.41
N TYR A 74 6.68 17.16 16.88
CA TYR A 74 7.79 16.59 16.14
C TYR A 74 7.74 15.04 16.16
N PRO A 75 8.16 14.34 15.10
CA PRO A 75 8.49 14.87 13.77
C PRO A 75 7.27 15.30 12.96
N PRO A 76 7.40 16.25 12.01
CA PRO A 76 6.29 16.62 11.14
C PRO A 76 5.90 15.45 10.23
N ARG A 77 4.61 15.34 9.90
CA ARG A 77 4.11 14.35 8.95
C ARG A 77 4.84 14.50 7.60
N SER A 78 5.60 13.47 7.21
CA SER A 78 6.51 13.54 6.08
C SER A 78 6.61 12.20 5.36
N VAL A 79 6.64 12.23 4.04
CA VAL A 79 7.05 11.07 3.23
C VAL A 79 8.55 11.17 3.02
N LEU A 80 9.27 10.12 3.40
CA LEU A 80 10.71 10.03 3.30
C LEU A 80 11.07 9.04 2.19
N LEU A 81 12.04 9.40 1.35
CA LEU A 81 12.51 8.60 0.23
C LEU A 81 13.74 7.80 0.65
N ARG A 82 13.79 6.54 0.24
CA ARG A 82 14.93 5.65 0.49
C ARG A 82 16.18 6.18 -0.20
N ASN A 83 17.25 6.27 0.56
CA ASN A 83 18.58 6.66 0.13
C ASN A 83 19.60 5.77 0.87
N ASP A 84 19.69 4.52 0.41
CA ASP A 84 20.50 3.49 1.09
C ASP A 84 21.95 3.93 1.31
N THR A 85 22.49 3.50 2.44
CA THR A 85 23.90 3.72 2.79
C THR A 85 24.57 2.39 3.15
N VAL A 86 25.89 2.38 3.21
CA VAL A 86 26.66 1.19 3.63
C VAL A 86 26.34 0.78 5.09
N ALA A 87 25.79 1.69 5.90
CA ALA A 87 25.55 1.49 7.33
C ALA A 87 24.14 0.96 7.68
N GLY A 88 23.27 0.77 6.69
CA GLY A 88 21.89 0.34 6.87
C GLY A 88 20.93 1.09 5.95
N THR A 89 19.63 0.89 6.18
CA THR A 89 18.57 1.54 5.40
C THR A 89 18.38 2.96 5.90
N ARG A 90 18.39 3.93 4.99
CA ARG A 90 18.20 5.34 5.31
C ARG A 90 17.10 5.93 4.44
N TYR A 91 16.25 6.74 5.04
CA TYR A 91 15.17 7.47 4.39
C TYR A 91 15.29 8.96 4.71
N GLU A 92 15.08 9.82 3.71
CA GLU A 92 15.26 11.26 3.85
C GLU A 92 14.12 12.04 3.19
N GLY A 93 13.72 13.14 3.82
CA GLY A 93 12.69 14.02 3.29
C GLY A 93 12.31 15.10 4.30
N ASN A 94 11.98 16.29 3.80
CA ASN A 94 11.50 17.41 4.64
C ASN A 94 12.42 17.76 5.83
N GLY A 95 13.75 17.64 5.65
CA GLY A 95 14.74 17.89 6.71
C GLY A 95 14.90 16.76 7.74
N VAL A 96 14.08 15.72 7.66
CA VAL A 96 14.12 14.56 8.54
C VAL A 96 14.94 13.44 7.90
N ILE A 97 15.77 12.80 8.73
CA ILE A 97 16.59 11.65 8.39
C ILE A 97 16.15 10.49 9.27
N PHE A 98 15.66 9.41 8.67
CA PHE A 98 15.33 8.17 9.38
C PHE A 98 16.37 7.12 8.98
N THR A 99 17.16 6.64 9.94
CA THR A 99 18.14 5.57 9.68
C THR A 99 17.75 4.34 10.48
N ALA A 100 17.76 3.17 9.84
CA ALA A 100 17.35 1.93 10.45
C ALA A 100 18.28 0.77 10.11
N ARG A 101 18.46 -0.11 11.09
CA ARG A 101 19.20 -1.37 10.97
C ARG A 101 18.60 -2.41 11.91
N GLY A 102 18.13 -3.52 11.36
CA GLY A 102 17.27 -4.47 12.06
C GLY A 102 16.04 -3.74 12.60
N GLU A 103 15.90 -3.72 13.93
CA GLU A 103 14.83 -3.01 14.65
C GLU A 103 15.29 -1.68 15.27
N THR A 104 16.58 -1.35 15.13
CA THR A 104 17.14 -0.11 15.69
C THR A 104 16.88 1.05 14.74
N VAL A 105 16.31 2.13 15.26
CA VAL A 105 15.98 3.33 14.49
C VAL A 105 16.61 4.56 15.14
N THR A 106 17.14 5.46 14.32
CA THR A 106 17.48 6.82 14.74
C THR A 106 16.74 7.82 13.88
N LEU A 107 16.21 8.87 14.52
CA LEU A 107 15.54 9.98 13.86
C LEU A 107 16.42 11.22 13.99
N GLY A 108 16.79 11.82 12.86
CA GLY A 108 17.71 12.95 12.79
C GLY A 108 17.11 14.17 12.11
N GLU A 109 17.62 15.33 12.51
CA GLU A 109 17.36 16.65 11.93
C GLU A 109 18.64 17.49 12.03
N GLY A 110 19.19 17.89 10.87
CA GLY A 110 20.49 18.55 10.81
C GLY A 110 21.63 17.66 11.34
N ASP A 111 22.35 18.15 12.35
CA ASP A 111 23.48 17.45 13.00
C ASP A 111 23.05 16.65 14.25
N SER A 112 21.77 16.68 14.61
CA SER A 112 21.22 15.99 15.78
C SER A 112 20.52 14.69 15.37
N ALA A 113 20.62 13.66 16.21
CA ALA A 113 19.87 12.42 16.08
C ALA A 113 19.46 11.88 17.45
N ILE A 114 18.25 11.35 17.53
CA ILE A 114 17.70 10.68 18.71
C ILE A 114 17.45 9.20 18.41
N ASN A 115 17.63 8.34 19.42
CA ASN A 115 17.35 6.92 19.26
C ASN A 115 15.86 6.67 19.45
N CYS A 116 15.31 5.77 18.64
CA CYS A 116 13.92 5.39 18.66
C CYS A 116 13.80 3.87 18.72
N SER A 117 12.86 3.40 19.53
CA SER A 117 12.53 1.99 19.67
C SER A 117 11.08 1.76 19.23
N PRO A 118 10.78 0.62 18.59
CA PRO A 118 9.40 0.24 18.33
C PRO A 118 8.65 0.09 19.66
N VAL A 119 7.41 0.58 19.73
CA VAL A 119 6.57 0.39 20.91
C VAL A 119 6.18 -1.10 20.97
N PRO A 120 6.43 -1.82 22.08
CA PRO A 120 6.16 -3.24 22.17
C PRO A 120 4.68 -3.59 21.95
N ASN A 121 4.42 -4.54 21.06
CA ASN A 121 3.09 -5.11 20.82
C ASN A 121 3.17 -6.64 20.95
N PRO A 122 2.38 -7.29 21.82
CA PRO A 122 2.39 -8.75 21.96
C PRO A 122 1.78 -9.49 20.76
N GLU A 123 0.98 -8.82 19.93
CA GLU A 123 0.29 -9.42 18.78
C GLU A 123 1.04 -9.25 17.47
N GLU A 124 1.98 -8.31 17.41
CA GLU A 124 2.68 -7.92 16.18
C GLU A 124 4.17 -7.70 16.47
N ALA A 125 5.03 -8.36 15.70
CA ALA A 125 6.47 -8.15 15.78
C ALA A 125 6.85 -6.75 15.25
N PRO A 126 7.91 -6.12 15.77
CA PRO A 126 8.43 -4.88 15.20
C PRO A 126 8.81 -5.03 13.73
N PHE A 127 8.73 -3.92 12.99
CA PHE A 127 9.24 -3.91 11.63
C PHE A 127 10.76 -4.09 11.62
N ASN A 128 11.24 -5.06 10.86
CA ASN A 128 12.65 -5.36 10.72
C ASN A 128 13.16 -4.89 9.34
N PHE A 129 14.09 -3.93 9.34
CA PHE A 129 14.65 -3.34 8.12
C PHE A 129 15.76 -4.18 7.48
N GLY A 130 16.07 -5.35 8.04
CA GLY A 130 17.23 -6.15 7.64
C GLY A 130 18.54 -5.58 8.16
N ASP A 131 19.62 -6.31 7.89
CA ASP A 131 20.99 -6.00 8.35
C ASP A 131 21.72 -4.92 7.54
#